data_AF-A0A7X5N4G1-F1
#
_entry.id   AF-A0A7X5N4G1-F1
#
_cell.length_a   1.000
_cell.length_b   1.000
_cell.length_c   1.000
_cell.angle_alpha   90.00
_cell.angle_beta   90.00
_cell.angle_gamma   90.00
#
_symmetry.space_group_name_H-M   'P 1'
#
loop_
_entity.id
_entity.type
_entity.pdbx_description
1 polymer ?
#
loop_
_entity_poly.entity_id
_entity_poly.type
_entity_poly.pdbx_seq_one_letter_code
_entity_poly.pdbx_strand_id
1 'polypeptide(L)' 'MLHWFDGHGRHDLPWQHPRAPYRVWLSEIMLQQTQVAVVIPYFHKFVARFPTLADLAAADNDTVMAHWAGLGYYAR' A
#
# COMPACT_ATOMS: atom_id res chain seq x y z
N MET A 1 17.89 -19.36 7.80
CA MET A 1 17.02 -18.41 7.07
C MET A 1 16.58 -17.22 7.93
N LEU A 2 16.18 -17.41 9.20
CA LEU A 2 15.80 -16.30 10.10
C LEU A 2 16.93 -15.28 10.35
N HIS A 3 18.14 -15.72 10.69
CA HIS A 3 19.28 -14.82 10.94
C HIS A 3 19.67 -13.92 9.75
N TRP A 4 19.48 -14.38 8.51
CA TRP A 4 19.76 -13.57 7.32
C TRP A 4 18.67 -12.51 7.10
N PHE A 5 17.41 -12.84 7.39
CA PHE A 5 16.31 -11.88 7.37
C PHE A 5 16.49 -10.81 8.47
N ASP A 6 16.95 -11.20 9.66
CA ASP A 6 17.22 -10.25 10.74
C ASP A 6 18.34 -9.25 10.38
N GLY A 7 19.36 -9.70 9.62
CA GLY A 7 20.49 -8.85 9.22
C GLY A 7 20.35 -8.11 7.88
N HIS A 8 19.54 -8.62 6.95
CA HIS A 8 19.44 -8.12 5.57
C HIS A 8 17.98 -7.95 5.08
N GLY A 9 17.00 -8.22 5.93
CA GLY A 9 15.58 -8.06 5.63
C GLY A 9 15.21 -6.59 5.47
N ARG A 10 14.22 -6.32 4.61
CA ARG A 10 13.62 -4.99 4.47
C ARG A 10 12.69 -4.76 5.66
N HIS A 11 13.18 -4.04 6.67
CA HIS A 11 12.44 -3.72 7.90
C HIS A 11 11.81 -2.32 7.91
N ASP A 12 12.20 -1.45 6.97
CA ASP A 12 11.78 -0.05 6.92
C ASP A 12 10.64 0.21 5.93
N LEU A 13 9.85 -0.81 5.59
CA LEU A 13 8.74 -0.63 4.66
C LEU A 13 7.54 0.04 5.35
N PRO A 14 6.89 1.03 4.72
CA PRO A 14 5.87 1.86 5.39
C PRO A 14 4.60 1.10 5.78
N TRP A 15 4.33 -0.05 5.17
CA TRP A 15 3.22 -0.94 5.55
C TRP A 15 3.55 -1.86 6.73
N GLN A 16 4.82 -1.97 7.13
CA GLN A 16 5.25 -2.77 8.28
C GLN A 16 5.09 -2.03 9.60
N HIS A 17 5.05 -0.68 9.61
CA HIS A 17 4.88 0.11 10.83
C HIS A 17 4.00 1.36 10.63
N PRO A 18 2.99 1.59 11.50
CA PRO A 18 2.39 0.62 12.43
C PRO A 18 1.76 -0.56 11.66
N ARG A 19 1.90 -1.79 12.20
CA ARG A 19 1.24 -2.98 11.61
C ARG A 19 -0.27 -2.85 11.79
N ALA A 20 -0.99 -2.77 10.68
CA ALA A 20 -2.44 -2.85 10.64
C ALA A 20 -2.86 -3.76 9.49
N PRO A 21 -3.88 -4.64 9.67
CA PRO A 21 -4.35 -5.52 8.59
C PRO A 21 -4.68 -4.76 7.30
N TYR A 22 -5.30 -3.58 7.42
CA TYR A 22 -5.59 -2.69 6.30
C TYR A 22 -4.32 -2.26 5.52
N ARG A 23 -3.25 -1.87 6.22
CA ARG A 23 -1.99 -1.42 5.61
C ARG A 23 -1.25 -2.56 4.90
N VAL A 24 -1.25 -3.75 5.51
CA VAL A 24 -0.65 -4.95 4.93
C VAL A 24 -1.40 -5.34 3.66
N TRP A 25 -2.73 -5.49 3.75
CA TRP A 25 -3.58 -5.80 2.60
C TRP A 25 -3.40 -4.79 1.45
N LEU A 26 -3.45 -3.49 1.76
CA LEU A 26 -3.26 -2.44 0.76
C LEU A 26 -1.91 -2.56 0.05
N SER A 27 -0.83 -2.78 0.82
CA SER A 27 0.51 -2.94 0.25
C SER A 27 0.61 -4.18 -0.64
N GLU A 28 -0.02 -5.29 -0.27
CA GLU A 28 -0.04 -6.50 -1.08
C GLU A 28 -0.71 -6.25 -2.42
N ILE A 29 -1.88 -5.60 -2.43
CA ILE A 29 -2.60 -5.26 -3.68
C ILE A 29 -1.74 -4.36 -4.59
N MET A 30 -1.07 -3.35 -4.04
CA MET A 30 -0.19 -2.48 -4.84
C MET A 30 1.05 -3.22 -5.37
N LEU A 31 1.62 -4.13 -4.57
CA LEU A 31 2.87 -4.84 -4.90
C LEU A 31 2.69 -6.02 -5.86
N GLN A 32 1.45 -6.49 -6.10
CA GLN A 32 1.20 -7.58 -7.04
C GLN A 32 1.71 -7.28 -8.46
N GLN A 33 1.67 -6.02 -8.89
CA GLN A 33 2.03 -5.62 -10.25
C GLN A 33 2.98 -4.40 -10.31
N THR A 34 3.34 -3.82 -9.17
CA THR A 34 4.21 -2.64 -9.11
C THR A 34 5.43 -2.87 -8.23
N GLN A 35 6.57 -2.31 -8.65
CA GLN A 35 7.81 -2.37 -7.88
C GLN A 35 7.74 -1.54 -6.59
N VAL A 36 8.35 -2.04 -5.51
CA VAL A 36 8.38 -1.41 -4.17
C VAL A 36 8.71 0.08 -4.20
N ALA A 37 9.72 0.49 -4.98
CA ALA A 37 10.17 1.89 -5.06
C ALA A 37 9.07 2.82 -5.60
N VAL A 38 8.23 2.33 -6.51
CA VAL A 38 7.10 3.07 -7.06
C VAL A 38 5.92 3.04 -6.08
N VAL A 39 5.68 1.93 -5.39
CA VAL A 39 4.55 1.79 -4.43
C VAL A 39 4.68 2.72 -3.23
N ILE A 40 5.88 2.90 -2.66
CA ILE A 40 6.10 3.68 -1.42
C ILE A 40 5.41 5.06 -1.44
N PRO A 41 5.65 5.95 -2.42
CA PRO A 41 5.01 7.27 -2.44
C PRO A 41 3.49 7.20 -2.65
N TYR A 42 2.97 6.21 -3.38
CA TYR A 42 1.53 6.02 -3.55
C TYR A 42 0.87 5.53 -2.27
N PHE A 43 1.48 4.55 -1.60
CA PHE A 43 1.02 4.04 -0.33
C PHE A 43 0.88 5.16 0.71
N HIS A 44 1.88 6.05 0.82
CA HIS A 44 1.80 7.19 1.73
C HIS A 44 0.64 8.14 1.40
N LYS A 45 0.45 8.50 0.13
CA LYS A 45 -0.67 9.35 -0.29
C LYS A 45 -2.02 8.67 -0.03
N PHE A 46 -2.10 7.37 -0.31
CA PHE A 46 -3.32 6.59 -0.16
C PHE A 46 -3.74 6.46 1.30
N VAL A 47 -2.82 6.10 2.19
CA VAL A 47 -3.10 5.99 3.64
C VAL A 47 -3.32 7.36 4.29
N ALA A 48 -2.72 8.43 3.77
CA ALA A 48 -3.01 9.78 4.22
C ALA A 48 -4.45 10.22 3.87
N ARG A 49 -4.95 9.80 2.70
CA ARG A 49 -6.32 10.12 2.25
C ARG A 49 -7.37 9.17 2.84
N PHE A 50 -7.03 7.89 2.95
CA PHE A 50 -7.89 6.82 3.45
C PHE A 50 -7.16 6.11 4.61
N PRO A 51 -7.19 6.68 5.83
CA PRO A 51 -6.48 6.10 6.97
C PRO A 51 -7.02 4.72 7.38
N THR A 52 -8.32 4.50 7.19
CA THR A 52 -9.01 3.26 7.54
C THR A 52 -9.75 2.63 6.37
N LEU A 53 -10.09 1.34 6.51
CA LEU A 53 -10.93 0.64 5.54
C LEU A 53 -12.33 1.27 5.45
N ALA A 54 -12.86 1.85 6.53
CA ALA A 54 -14.14 2.52 6.52
C ALA A 54 -14.08 3.82 5.70
N ASP A 55 -12.99 4.59 5.80
CA ASP A 55 -12.78 5.80 5.00
C ASP A 55 -12.67 5.46 3.51
N LEU A 56 -12.01 4.34 3.17
CA LEU A 56 -11.96 3.83 1.81
C LEU A 56 -13.34 3.40 1.30
N ALA A 57 -14.12 2.70 2.12
CA ALA A 57 -15.44 2.22 1.75
C ALA A 57 -16.48 3.36 1.61
N ALA A 58 -16.30 4.45 2.34
CA ALA A 58 -17.15 5.64 2.27
C ALA A 58 -16.78 6.59 1.12
N ALA A 59 -15.63 6.39 0.48
CA ALA A 59 -15.15 7.27 -0.59
C ALA A 59 -15.76 6.92 -1.94
N ASP A 60 -16.01 7.95 -2.76
CA ASP A 60 -16.45 7.76 -4.14
C ASP A 60 -15.38 7.03 -4.95
N ASN A 61 -15.83 6.13 -5.83
CA ASN A 61 -14.95 5.35 -6.69
C ASN A 61 -13.99 6.25 -7.48
N ASP A 62 -14.48 7.35 -8.06
CA ASP A 62 -13.65 8.31 -8.80
C ASP A 62 -12.51 8.89 -7.95
N THR A 63 -12.76 9.15 -6.67
CA THR A 63 -11.73 9.66 -5.74
C THR A 63 -10.69 8.58 -5.45
N VAL A 64 -11.12 7.34 -5.22
CA VAL A 64 -10.22 6.20 -5.00
C VAL A 64 -9.37 5.97 -6.25
N MET A 65 -10.01 5.97 -7.41
CA MET A 65 -9.37 5.81 -8.72
C MET A 65 -8.36 6.93 -8.99
N ALA A 66 -8.66 8.19 -8.67
CA ALA A 66 -7.71 9.29 -8.82
C ALA A 66 -6.44 9.09 -7.96
N HIS A 67 -6.55 8.51 -6.77
CA HIS A 67 -5.39 8.21 -5.91
C HIS A 67 -4.63 6.94 -6.33
N TRP A 68 -5.29 6.04 -7.06
CA TRP A 68 -4.70 4.83 -7.63
C TRP A 68 -4.05 5.07 -9.02
N ALA A 69 -4.36 6.20 -9.65
CA ALA A 69 -3.92 6.56 -10.99
C ALA A 69 -2.38 6.55 -11.10
N GLY A 70 -1.84 5.59 -11.82
CA GLY A 70 -0.39 5.47 -12.09
C GLY A 70 0.28 4.20 -11.56
N LEU A 71 -0.43 3.34 -10.82
CA LEU A 71 0.08 2.04 -10.33
C LEU A 71 -0.14 0.85 -11.29
N GLY A 72 -0.51 1.10 -12.56
CA GLY A 72 -0.88 0.03 -13.49
C GLY A 72 -2.36 -0.34 -13.40
N TYR A 73 -2.88 -0.89 -14.50
CA TYR A 73 -4.24 -0.66 -14.98
C TYR A 73 -5.40 -1.05 -14.06
N TYR A 74 -6.39 -0.16 -14.10
CA TYR A 74 -7.76 -0.22 -13.59
C TYR A 74 -8.48 -1.50 -13.97
N ALA A 75 -9.21 -2.05 -13.01
CA ALA A 75 -10.04 -3.26 -13.09
C ALA A 75 -10.67 -3.48 -14.47
N ARG A 76 -10.42 -4.65 -15.06
CA ARG A 76 -11.27 -5.22 -16.13
C ARG A 76 -12.52 -5.82 -15.52
#